data_AF-A0A952QZR6-F1
#
_entry.id   AF-A0A952QZR6-F1
#
_cell.length_a   1.000
_cell.length_b   1.000
_cell.length_c   1.000
_cell.angle_alpha   90.00
_cell.angle_beta   90.00
_cell.angle_gamma   90.00
#
_symmetry.space_group_name_H-M   'P 1'
#
loop_
_entity.id
_entity.type
_entity.pdbx_description
1 polymer ?
#
loop_
_entity_poly.entity_id
_entity_poly.type
_entity_poly.pdbx_seq_one_letter_code
_entity_poly.pdbx_strand_id
1 'polypeptide(L)' 'MISVTDLRNGTKVEMDGGLWECVDYQHQKIGRGGAKMVAKFRNLETGS' A
#
# COMPACT_ATOMS: atom_id res chain seq x y z
N MET A 1 11.10 3.07 -8.66
CA MET A 1 10.14 1.95 -8.75
C MET A 1 10.23 1.19 -7.43
N ILE A 2 9.21 1.29 -6.58
CA ILE A 2 9.14 0.64 -5.27
C ILE A 2 8.33 -0.65 -5.43
N SER A 3 8.83 -1.77 -4.90
CA SER A 3 8.06 -3.00 -4.87
C SER A 3 7.01 -2.96 -3.77
N VAL A 4 5.87 -3.61 -4.00
CA VAL A 4 4.78 -3.72 -3.01
C VAL A 4 5.21 -4.36 -1.69
N THR A 5 6.31 -5.11 -1.68
CA THR A 5 6.96 -5.68 -0.49
C THR A 5 7.59 -4.65 0.45
N ASP A 6 8.04 -3.54 -0.11
CA ASP A 6 8.73 -2.46 0.62
C ASP A 6 7.75 -1.39 1.11
N LEU A 7 6.46 -1.54 0.81
CA LEU A 7 5.41 -0.72 1.39
C LEU A 7 5.40 -0.89 2.92
N ARG A 8 5.42 0.25 3.59
CA ARG A 8 5.25 0.38 5.03
C ARG A 8 4.26 1.49 5.30
N ASN A 9 3.75 1.51 6.53
CA ASN A 9 2.90 2.60 6.98
C ASN A 9 3.68 3.93 6.92
N GLY A 10 3.08 4.96 6.34
CA GLY A 10 3.69 6.27 6.06
C GLY A 10 4.46 6.37 4.73
N THR A 11 4.58 5.29 3.96
CA THR A 11 5.19 5.38 2.62
C THR A 11 4.28 6.20 1.70
N LYS A 12 4.84 7.24 1.09
CA LYS A 12 4.17 8.05 0.08
C LYS A 12 4.44 7.46 -1.31
N VAL A 13 3.38 7.25 -2.07
CA VAL A 13 3.43 6.66 -3.42
C VAL A 13 2.63 7.53 -4.38
N GLU A 14 3.13 7.64 -5.59
CA GLU A 14 2.38 8.23 -6.69
C GLU A 14 1.62 7.10 -7.39
N MET A 15 0.29 7.19 -7.41
CA MET A 15 -0.60 6.23 -8.08
C MET A 15 -1.67 7.00 -8.84
N ASP A 16 -1.89 6.63 -10.10
CA ASP A 16 -2.88 7.26 -10.99
C ASP A 16 -2.75 8.79 -11.11
N GLY A 17 -1.51 9.30 -11.01
CA GLY A 17 -1.21 10.74 -11.10
C GLY A 17 -1.55 11.55 -9.85
N GLY A 18 -1.94 10.90 -8.76
CA GLY A 18 -2.15 11.53 -7.45
C GLY A 18 -1.17 11.03 -6.39
N LEU A 19 -1.01 11.82 -5.32
CA LEU A 19 -0.15 11.47 -4.19
C LEU A 19 -0.93 10.72 -3.11
N TRP A 20 -0.48 9.52 -2.77
CA TRP A 20 -1.12 8.64 -1.79
C TRP A 20 -0.16 8.30 -0.66
N GLU A 21 -0.70 8.13 0.54
CA GLU A 21 0.02 7.68 1.72
C GLU A 21 -0.52 6.32 2.17
N CYS A 22 0.38 5.35 2.34
CA CYS A 22 0.02 4.06 2.90
C CYS A 22 -0.29 4.21 4.39
N VAL A 23 -1.54 3.97 4.79
CA VAL A 23 -2.03 4.10 6.17
C VAL A 23 -2.03 2.76 6.90
N ASP A 24 -2.16 1.67 6.14
CA ASP A 24 -2.11 0.32 6.70
C ASP A 24 -1.52 -0.62 5.65
N TYR A 25 -0.72 -1.57 6.10
CA TYR A 25 -0.11 -2.58 5.25
C TYR A 25 -0.15 -3.93 5.93
N GLN A 26 -0.77 -4.90 5.25
CA GLN A 26 -0.93 -6.24 5.75
C GLN A 26 -0.44 -7.25 4.72
N HIS A 27 0.55 -8.05 5.13
CA HIS A 27 1.03 -9.19 4.37
C HIS A 27 0.32 -10.45 4.88
N GLN A 28 -0.70 -10.90 4.17
CA GLN A 28 -1.40 -12.15 4.48
C GLN A 28 -0.83 -13.31 3.67
N LYS A 29 -0.52 -14.39 4.37
CA LYS A 29 -0.19 -15.67 3.78
C LYS A 29 -1.04 -16.74 4.46
N ILE A 30 -2.07 -17.21 3.77
CA ILE A 30 -3.01 -18.20 4.31
C ILE A 30 -2.63 -19.59 3.79
N GLY A 31 -2.11 -20.42 4.70
CA GLY A 31 -1.75 -21.82 4.42
C GLY A 31 -0.73 -21.97 3.30
N ARG A 32 -1.04 -22.82 2.31
CA ARG A 32 -0.23 -23.06 1.09
C ARG A 32 -0.61 -22.17 -0.10
N GLY A 33 -1.52 -21.21 0.07
CA GLY A 33 -1.93 -20.29 -0.98
C GLY A 33 -0.89 -19.20 -1.28
N GLY A 34 -1.07 -18.51 -2.40
CA GLY A 34 -0.24 -17.35 -2.78
C GLY A 34 -0.29 -16.24 -1.74
N ALA A 35 0.81 -15.50 -1.61
CA ALA A 35 0.89 -14.35 -0.70
C ALA A 35 0.03 -13.20 -1.24
N LYS A 36 -0.79 -12.61 -0.37
CA LYS A 36 -1.61 -11.44 -0.67
C LYS A 36 -1.13 -10.27 0.18
N MET A 37 -0.84 -9.15 -0.47
CA MET A 37 -0.53 -7.89 0.18
C MET A 37 -1.78 -7.02 0.09
N VAL A 38 -2.26 -6.56 1.24
CA VAL A 38 -3.38 -5.62 1.34
C VAL A 38 -2.81 -4.34 1.90
N ALA A 39 -2.78 -3.28 1.10
CA ALA A 39 -2.37 -1.96 1.54
C ALA A 39 -3.58 -1.03 1.48
N LYS A 40 -3.79 -0.24 2.52
CA LYS A 40 -4.80 0.82 2.55
C LYS A 40 -4.08 2.13 2.35
N PHE A 41 -4.51 2.88 1.34
CA PHE A 41 -3.97 4.18 1.02
C PHE A 41 -4.97 5.27 1.38
N ARG A 42 -4.44 6.46 1.67
CA ARG A 42 -5.18 7.71 1.79
C ARG A 42 -4.59 8.71 0.80
N ASN A 43 -5.45 9.40 0.07
CA ASN A 43 -5.04 10.46 -0.83
C ASN A 43 -4.57 11.67 0.00
N LEU A 44 -3.39 12.21 -0.30
CA LEU A 44 -2.83 13.36 0.41
C LEU A 44 -3.37 14.70 -0.12
N GLU A 45 -3.89 14.72 -1.34
CA GLU A 45 -4.43 15.93 -1.98
C GLU A 45 -5.92 16.12 -1.66
N THR A 46 -6.68 15.02 -1.62
CA THR A 46 -8.13 15.04 -1.39
C THR A 46 -8.55 14.52 -0.01
N GLY A 47 -7.63 13.91 0.75
CA GLY A 47 -7.89 13.35 2.08
C GLY A 47 -8.73 12.07 2.11
N SER A 48 -9.11 11.54 0.95
CA SER A 48 -9.99 10.35 0.79
C SER A 48 -9.27 9.03 1.03
#